data_AF-A0A9W4WUK6-F1
#
_entry.id   AF-A0A9W4WUK6-F1
#
_cell.length_a   1.000
_cell.length_b   1.000
_cell.length_c   1.000
_cell.angle_alpha   90.00
_cell.angle_beta   90.00
_cell.angle_gamma   90.00
#
_symmetry.space_group_name_H-M   'P 1'
#
loop_
_entity.id
_entity.type
_entity.pdbx_description
1 polymer ?
#
loop_
_entity_poly.entity_id
_entity_poly.type
_entity_poly.pdbx_seq_one_letter_code
_entity_poly.pdbx_strand_id
1 'polypeptide(L)'
;MVAMDGKKVTVTYTDEFGIWQHLADEFRQHFPLRNLHWKSAKGPLRNIQVLGVELKRFNPDTTEQSHMNPETLLEKPYLNLYFVNCDDNEKYRQIVKNKIREWLNIVDSKRKQEWLIVYVTKQETMRNAARYFMKGTVFDKIKADFNSSRRERCVQLRLAENDSEDYEAWQELITKIKEGILCSFDQHVITYEEEIKKFDSQRSIVGWNYCRSFILKERLALTFEIMNLFEEALVQYDELEASFFQVLKDRALAWFGSFGATDPNDDSDNILDIKKKQYRDLIMQNTTSEFDFRCYLFARQCQLLGRLHRPVDICRRAQFFISTFCRAIKEHQANIGEHFLESWIFSSCMSVVNECEELAPLTSMDDSSTIAFNAAKGELLDLARKQLDKIGIYYDHLPSLLPFTASLGDVIPPATDEEGKAKKNFSITNKELQEAINSQNDFDVLYLSLTNRALGAYEGSARLRSVLRLQGDVAALHFDGRYSMALWRTRMDSC
;
A
#
# COMPACT_ATOMS: atom_id res chain seq x y z
N MET A 1 0.66 8.62 1.21
CA MET A 1 0.72 7.57 0.15
C MET A 1 1.46 8.00 -1.13
N VAL A 2 2.05 9.21 -1.18
CA VAL A 2 2.61 9.86 -2.39
C VAL A 2 4.11 9.58 -2.65
N ALA A 3 4.76 8.68 -1.90
CA ALA A 3 6.14 8.31 -2.19
C ALA A 3 6.23 7.47 -3.48
N MET A 4 6.64 8.11 -4.59
CA MET A 4 6.83 7.55 -5.93
C MET A 4 7.99 6.54 -6.05
N ASP A 5 8.72 6.22 -4.98
CA ASP A 5 9.74 5.17 -5.03
C ASP A 5 9.04 3.81 -4.84
N GLY A 6 8.53 3.28 -5.95
CA GLY A 6 7.95 1.94 -6.00
C GLY A 6 8.96 0.88 -5.57
N LYS A 7 8.48 -0.20 -4.95
CA LYS A 7 9.32 -1.36 -4.63
C LYS A 7 10.01 -1.86 -5.91
N LYS A 8 11.29 -2.20 -5.81
CA LYS A 8 12.12 -2.65 -6.93
C LYS A 8 12.31 -4.16 -6.86
N VAL A 9 12.25 -4.84 -8.00
CA VAL A 9 12.65 -6.25 -8.07
C VAL A 9 14.18 -6.34 -8.01
N THR A 10 14.71 -7.29 -7.25
CA THR A 10 16.15 -7.53 -7.21
C THR A 10 16.58 -8.41 -8.38
N VAL A 11 17.56 -7.95 -9.15
CA VAL A 11 18.30 -8.75 -10.15
C VAL A 11 19.75 -8.78 -9.71
N THR A 12 20.35 -9.96 -9.66
CA THR A 12 21.76 -10.09 -9.29
C THR A 12 22.63 -10.29 -10.51
N TYR A 13 23.91 -9.95 -10.42
CA TYR A 13 24.88 -10.24 -11.47
C TYR A 13 26.18 -10.83 -10.93
N THR A 14 26.79 -11.71 -11.72
CA THR A 14 28.11 -12.29 -11.49
C THR A 14 29.02 -11.90 -12.64
N ASP A 15 30.16 -11.29 -12.32
CA ASP A 15 31.18 -10.90 -13.28
C ASP A 15 32.56 -11.31 -12.78
N GLU A 16 33.10 -12.36 -13.39
CA GLU A 16 34.46 -12.85 -13.14
C GLU A 16 35.47 -12.38 -14.21
N PHE A 17 34.99 -11.61 -15.19
CA PHE A 17 35.76 -11.19 -16.36
C PHE A 17 36.05 -9.69 -16.37
N GLY A 18 35.54 -8.94 -15.37
CA GLY A 18 35.75 -7.49 -15.25
C GLY A 18 34.97 -6.68 -16.27
N ILE A 19 33.86 -7.21 -16.79
CA ILE A 19 33.06 -6.59 -17.85
C ILE A 19 32.07 -5.56 -17.27
N TRP A 20 31.63 -5.73 -16.02
CA TRP A 20 30.53 -4.96 -15.42
C TRP A 20 30.74 -3.45 -15.47
N GLN A 21 31.98 -2.99 -15.29
CA GLN A 21 32.33 -1.57 -15.34
C GLN A 21 31.96 -0.92 -16.68
N HIS A 22 31.96 -1.69 -17.77
CA HIS A 22 31.59 -1.22 -19.10
C HIS A 22 30.10 -1.31 -19.41
N LEU A 23 29.33 -2.08 -18.62
CA LEU A 23 27.90 -2.31 -18.84
C LEU A 23 27.03 -1.51 -17.87
N ALA A 24 27.58 -1.10 -16.72
CA ALA A 24 26.82 -0.52 -15.62
C ALA A 24 26.03 0.73 -16.04
N ASP A 25 26.62 1.61 -16.85
CA ASP A 25 25.96 2.83 -17.30
C ASP A 25 24.84 2.55 -18.32
N GLU A 26 25.05 1.61 -19.23
CA GLU A 26 24.01 1.18 -20.19
C GLU A 26 22.83 0.50 -19.49
N PHE A 27 23.09 -0.37 -18.51
CA PHE A 27 22.02 -0.97 -17.69
C PHE A 27 21.16 0.09 -16.97
N ARG A 28 21.79 1.18 -16.50
CA ARG A 28 21.05 2.29 -15.86
C ARG A 28 20.15 3.03 -16.84
N GLN A 29 20.57 3.16 -18.11
CA GLN A 29 19.76 3.80 -19.16
C GLN A 29 18.54 2.96 -19.56
N HIS A 30 18.66 1.63 -19.50
CA HIS A 30 17.56 0.72 -19.82
C HIS A 30 16.54 0.53 -18.69
N PHE A 31 16.79 1.10 -17.51
CA PHE A 31 15.89 1.01 -16.36
C PHE A 31 15.17 2.33 -16.06
N PRO A 32 13.92 2.28 -15.56
CA PRO A 32 13.13 1.07 -15.23
C PRO A 32 12.66 0.30 -16.47
N LEU A 33 12.40 -1.00 -16.32
CA LEU A 33 11.85 -1.81 -17.39
C LEU A 33 10.42 -1.36 -17.71
N ARG A 34 10.03 -1.39 -18.98
CA ARG A 34 8.70 -0.96 -19.45
C ARG A 34 7.98 -2.01 -20.27
N ASN A 35 6.66 -1.97 -20.28
CA ASN A 35 5.77 -2.78 -21.13
C ASN A 35 6.01 -4.30 -20.99
N LEU A 36 6.03 -4.81 -19.76
CA LEU A 36 6.05 -6.26 -19.54
C LEU A 36 4.63 -6.81 -19.62
N HIS A 37 4.48 -8.00 -20.18
CA HIS A 37 3.18 -8.64 -20.36
C HIS A 37 3.17 -9.98 -19.63
N TRP A 38 2.37 -10.08 -18.58
CA TRP A 38 2.23 -11.30 -17.79
C TRP A 38 0.86 -11.94 -18.02
N LYS A 39 0.81 -13.26 -18.13
CA LYS A 39 -0.43 -14.02 -18.23
C LYS A 39 -0.37 -15.21 -17.28
N SER A 40 -1.20 -15.18 -16.24
CA SER A 40 -1.44 -16.35 -15.40
C SER A 40 -2.11 -17.47 -16.22
N ALA A 41 -1.87 -18.73 -15.83
CA ALA A 41 -2.41 -19.92 -16.49
C ALA A 41 -3.92 -19.88 -16.76
N LYS A 42 -4.70 -19.21 -15.89
CA LYS A 42 -6.16 -19.08 -16.01
C LYS A 42 -6.63 -17.63 -16.10
N GLY A 43 -5.70 -16.67 -16.07
CA GLY A 43 -6.00 -15.25 -15.99
C GLY A 43 -5.99 -14.54 -17.35
N PRO A 44 -6.53 -13.31 -17.41
CA PRO A 44 -6.35 -12.45 -18.57
C PRO A 44 -4.89 -11.98 -18.66
N LEU A 45 -4.51 -11.47 -19.84
CA LEU A 45 -3.22 -10.80 -20.01
C LEU A 45 -3.19 -9.52 -19.15
N ARG A 46 -2.09 -9.32 -18.43
CA ARG A 46 -1.80 -8.13 -17.61
C ARG A 46 -0.63 -7.37 -18.20
N ASN A 47 -0.74 -6.05 -18.20
CA ASN A 47 0.31 -5.15 -18.63
C ASN A 47 0.96 -4.48 -17.42
N ILE A 48 2.26 -4.62 -17.29
CA ILE A 48 3.10 -3.93 -16.32
C ILE A 48 3.83 -2.82 -17.06
N GLN A 49 3.30 -1.60 -16.92
CA GLN A 49 3.78 -0.42 -17.66
C GLN A 49 5.22 -0.07 -17.31
N VAL A 50 5.54 -0.10 -16.02
CA VAL A 50 6.86 0.25 -15.48
C VAL A 50 7.19 -0.72 -14.35
N LEU A 51 8.43 -1.22 -14.33
CA LEU A 51 8.96 -2.07 -13.28
C LEU A 51 10.34 -1.56 -12.86
N GLY A 52 10.45 -1.14 -11.60
CA GLY A 52 11.73 -0.76 -11.01
C GLY A 52 12.60 -1.98 -10.77
N VAL A 53 13.87 -1.92 -11.18
CA VAL A 53 14.84 -3.00 -11.00
C VAL A 53 16.01 -2.49 -10.19
N GLU A 54 16.41 -3.26 -9.18
CA GLU A 54 17.62 -3.04 -8.41
C GLU A 54 18.67 -4.09 -8.77
N LEU A 55 19.82 -3.65 -9.30
CA LEU A 55 20.95 -4.53 -9.63
C LEU A 55 21.91 -4.66 -8.46
N LYS A 56 22.14 -5.89 -8.00
CA LYS A 56 23.10 -6.20 -6.93
C LYS A 56 24.14 -7.20 -7.41
N ARG A 57 25.36 -7.13 -6.86
CA ARG A 57 26.35 -8.18 -7.11
C ARG A 57 25.87 -9.48 -6.46
N PHE A 58 25.95 -10.59 -7.19
CA PHE A 58 25.63 -11.90 -6.65
C PHE A 58 26.56 -12.23 -5.49
N ASN A 59 25.96 -12.61 -4.36
CA ASN A 59 26.70 -13.07 -3.19
C ASN A 59 26.27 -14.52 -2.87
N PRO A 60 27.20 -15.50 -2.92
CA PRO A 60 26.90 -16.88 -2.58
C PRO A 60 26.46 -17.02 -1.11
N ASP A 61 27.00 -16.20 -0.21
CA ASP A 61 26.84 -16.29 1.24
C ASP A 61 25.57 -15.62 1.78
N THR A 62 24.74 -15.02 0.91
CA THR A 62 23.42 -14.53 1.35
C THR A 62 22.58 -15.74 1.78
N THR A 63 22.56 -15.99 3.08
CA THR A 63 21.83 -17.08 3.74
C THR A 63 20.33 -16.84 3.64
N GLU A 64 19.57 -17.84 3.18
CA GLU A 64 18.10 -17.84 3.12
C GLU A 64 17.42 -17.90 4.51
N GLN A 65 18.04 -17.39 5.57
CA GLN A 65 17.68 -17.73 6.96
C GLN A 65 16.40 -17.09 7.51
N SER A 66 15.61 -16.36 6.73
CA SER A 66 14.42 -15.67 7.25
C SER A 66 13.17 -15.93 6.42
N HIS A 67 12.69 -17.19 6.43
CA HIS A 67 11.31 -17.51 6.02
C HIS A 67 10.21 -16.79 6.85
N MET A 68 10.62 -16.06 7.89
CA MET A 68 9.74 -15.40 8.85
C MET A 68 9.46 -13.93 8.51
N ASN A 69 10.29 -13.25 7.71
CA ASN A 69 10.06 -11.84 7.37
C ASN A 69 9.77 -11.67 5.86
N PRO A 70 8.67 -11.02 5.45
CA PRO A 70 8.33 -10.87 4.04
C PRO A 70 9.20 -9.83 3.35
N GLU A 71 9.69 -8.82 4.08
CA GLU A 71 10.68 -7.89 3.54
C GLU A 71 11.89 -8.64 2.99
N THR A 72 12.34 -9.70 3.68
CA THR A 72 13.44 -10.57 3.19
C THR A 72 13.03 -11.57 2.09
N LEU A 73 11.74 -11.76 1.82
CA LEU A 73 11.27 -12.56 0.67
C LEU A 73 11.23 -11.71 -0.62
N LEU A 74 10.98 -10.40 -0.49
CA LEU A 74 11.11 -9.43 -1.58
C LEU A 74 12.58 -9.18 -1.96
N GLU A 75 13.51 -9.54 -1.07
CA GLU A 75 14.96 -9.53 -1.31
C GLU A 75 15.46 -10.73 -2.12
N LYS A 76 14.62 -11.75 -2.38
CA LYS A 76 15.03 -12.85 -3.26
C LYS A 76 15.21 -12.33 -4.69
N PRO A 77 16.31 -12.70 -5.36
CA PRO A 77 16.54 -12.27 -6.73
C PRO A 77 15.52 -12.92 -7.67
N TYR A 78 14.85 -12.09 -8.48
CA TYR A 78 13.96 -12.54 -9.55
C TYR A 78 14.74 -13.09 -10.75
N LEU A 79 16.00 -12.67 -10.90
CA LEU A 79 16.89 -13.16 -11.95
C LEU A 79 18.35 -13.02 -11.50
N ASN A 80 19.15 -14.05 -11.75
CA ASN A 80 20.60 -14.01 -11.59
C ASN A 80 21.28 -13.99 -12.97
N LEU A 81 22.07 -12.97 -13.23
CA LEU A 81 22.85 -12.81 -14.46
C LEU A 81 24.26 -13.35 -14.28
N TYR A 82 24.79 -14.05 -15.28
CA TYR A 82 26.20 -14.43 -15.34
C TYR A 82 26.83 -13.89 -16.62
N PHE A 83 27.76 -12.95 -16.48
CA PHE A 83 28.46 -12.37 -17.61
C PHE A 83 29.65 -13.23 -18.02
N VAL A 84 29.78 -13.50 -19.32
CA VAL A 84 30.86 -14.30 -19.91
C VAL A 84 31.52 -13.50 -21.02
N ASN A 85 32.85 -13.39 -21.00
CA ASN A 85 33.64 -12.92 -22.13
C ASN A 85 34.80 -13.90 -22.37
N CYS A 86 34.69 -14.67 -23.46
CA CYS A 86 35.68 -15.68 -23.84
C CYS A 86 35.56 -15.98 -25.34
N ASP A 87 36.59 -15.63 -26.10
CA ASP A 87 36.71 -15.86 -27.54
C ASP A 87 37.47 -17.16 -27.88
N ASP A 88 38.23 -17.70 -26.94
CA ASP A 88 38.99 -18.95 -27.10
C ASP A 88 38.17 -20.20 -26.74
N ASN A 89 38.03 -21.10 -27.71
CA ASN A 89 37.34 -22.37 -27.62
C ASN A 89 37.98 -23.39 -26.66
N GLU A 90 39.29 -23.36 -26.49
CA GLU A 90 40.01 -24.25 -25.59
C GLU A 90 39.90 -23.73 -24.15
N LYS A 91 40.10 -22.43 -23.94
CA LYS A 91 39.85 -21.75 -22.66
C LYS A 91 38.40 -21.95 -22.19
N TYR A 92 37.43 -21.89 -23.10
CA TYR A 92 36.04 -22.18 -22.78
C TYR A 92 35.87 -23.59 -22.21
N ARG A 93 36.38 -24.60 -22.93
CA ARG A 93 36.25 -26.02 -22.55
C ARG A 93 36.95 -26.36 -21.24
N GLN A 94 38.12 -25.79 -20.99
CA GLN A 94 38.96 -26.13 -19.84
C GLN A 94 38.56 -25.37 -18.57
N ILE A 95 38.17 -24.10 -18.69
CA ILE A 95 38.01 -23.19 -17.54
C ILE A 95 36.58 -22.64 -17.45
N VAL A 96 36.13 -21.89 -18.46
CA VAL A 96 34.90 -21.09 -18.36
C VAL A 96 33.66 -21.95 -18.17
N LYS A 97 33.59 -23.10 -18.86
CA LYS A 97 32.48 -24.05 -18.72
C LYS A 97 32.32 -24.58 -17.29
N ASN A 98 33.43 -24.82 -16.59
CA ASN A 98 33.40 -25.30 -15.20
C ASN A 98 32.96 -24.20 -14.25
N LYS A 99 33.45 -22.97 -14.45
CA LYS A 99 33.02 -21.79 -13.66
C LYS A 99 31.51 -21.53 -13.76
N ILE A 100 30.95 -21.58 -14.98
CA ILE A 100 29.51 -21.43 -15.18
C ILE A 100 28.75 -22.55 -14.43
N ARG A 101 29.22 -23.79 -14.51
CA ARG A 101 28.59 -24.93 -13.80
C ARG A 101 28.67 -24.79 -12.28
N GLU A 102 29.79 -24.35 -11.75
CA GLU A 102 29.96 -24.09 -10.31
C GLU A 102 28.98 -23.03 -9.82
N TRP A 103 28.86 -21.91 -10.55
CA TRP A 103 27.87 -20.89 -10.25
C TRP A 103 26.44 -21.41 -10.35
N LEU A 104 26.09 -22.16 -11.41
CA LEU A 104 24.77 -22.75 -11.58
C LEU A 104 24.43 -23.70 -10.42
N ASN A 105 25.39 -24.52 -9.96
CA ASN A 105 25.17 -25.39 -8.80
C ASN A 105 24.81 -24.59 -7.54
N ILE A 106 25.41 -23.41 -7.34
CA ILE A 106 25.08 -22.51 -6.24
C ILE A 106 23.66 -21.95 -6.42
N VAL A 107 23.32 -21.43 -7.60
CA VAL A 107 21.98 -20.88 -7.88
C VAL A 107 20.88 -21.94 -7.75
N ASP A 108 21.09 -23.13 -8.33
CA ASP A 108 20.15 -24.25 -8.27
C ASP A 108 19.99 -24.80 -6.85
N SER A 109 21.04 -24.75 -6.02
CA SER A 109 20.96 -25.13 -4.60
C SER A 109 19.97 -24.28 -3.81
N LYS A 110 19.80 -22.99 -4.20
CA LYS A 110 18.86 -22.05 -3.57
C LYS A 110 17.40 -22.25 -4.02
N ARG A 111 17.12 -23.26 -4.87
CA ARG A 111 15.82 -23.70 -5.42
C ARG A 111 14.91 -22.59 -5.97
N LYS A 112 14.40 -22.78 -7.19
CA LYS A 112 13.44 -21.89 -7.86
C LYS A 112 13.98 -20.47 -8.16
N GLN A 113 15.30 -20.29 -8.20
CA GLN A 113 15.89 -19.04 -8.68
C GLN A 113 16.08 -19.10 -10.19
N GLU A 114 15.67 -18.04 -10.88
CA GLU A 114 15.89 -17.93 -12.31
C GLU A 114 17.28 -17.37 -12.63
N TRP A 115 17.81 -17.78 -13.78
CA TRP A 115 19.13 -17.38 -14.22
C TRP A 115 19.21 -17.19 -15.75
N LEU A 116 20.16 -16.35 -16.16
CA LEU A 116 20.47 -16.03 -17.55
C LEU A 116 21.98 -15.85 -17.73
N ILE A 117 22.54 -16.53 -18.73
CA ILE A 117 23.95 -16.37 -19.14
C ILE A 117 24.01 -15.30 -20.25
N VAL A 118 24.80 -14.26 -20.02
CA VAL A 118 25.00 -13.15 -20.96
C VAL A 118 26.42 -13.23 -21.51
N TYR A 119 26.55 -13.64 -22.77
CA TYR A 119 27.83 -13.71 -23.46
C TYR A 119 28.13 -12.37 -24.13
N VAL A 120 29.15 -11.67 -23.64
CA VAL A 120 29.50 -10.30 -24.07
C VAL A 120 30.70 -10.34 -24.99
N THR A 121 30.58 -9.74 -26.17
CA THR A 121 31.66 -9.67 -27.18
C THR A 121 31.84 -8.26 -27.70
N LYS A 122 33.09 -7.84 -27.92
CA LYS A 122 33.42 -6.61 -28.66
C LYS A 122 33.57 -6.88 -30.16
N GLN A 123 33.29 -5.90 -31.00
CA GLN A 123 33.35 -6.04 -32.47
C GLN A 123 34.75 -6.45 -33.01
N GLU A 124 35.85 -6.01 -32.38
CA GLU A 124 37.23 -6.35 -32.79
C GLU A 124 37.52 -7.86 -32.74
N THR A 125 36.96 -8.57 -31.76
CA THR A 125 37.11 -10.02 -31.61
C THR A 125 36.51 -10.82 -32.78
N MET A 126 35.58 -10.23 -33.54
CA MET A 126 34.90 -10.88 -34.66
C MET A 126 35.65 -10.80 -36.00
N ARG A 127 36.50 -9.79 -36.23
CA ARG A 127 37.40 -9.78 -37.42
C ARG A 127 38.29 -11.02 -37.47
N ASN A 128 38.63 -11.57 -36.29
CA ASN A 128 39.34 -12.83 -36.15
C ASN A 128 38.42 -14.07 -36.28
N ALA A 129 37.15 -13.97 -35.89
CA ALA A 129 36.16 -15.05 -35.99
C ALA A 129 35.76 -15.42 -37.42
N ALA A 130 35.86 -14.48 -38.38
CA ALA A 130 35.68 -14.77 -39.81
C ALA A 130 36.69 -15.80 -40.38
N ARG A 131 37.77 -16.13 -39.65
CA ARG A 131 38.68 -17.25 -39.99
C ARG A 131 38.20 -18.61 -39.50
N TYR A 132 37.17 -18.70 -38.65
CA TYR A 132 36.77 -19.91 -37.93
C TYR A 132 35.46 -20.56 -38.42
N PHE A 133 35.02 -20.31 -39.66
CA PHE A 133 33.79 -20.88 -40.24
C PHE A 133 33.65 -22.43 -40.16
N MET A 134 34.71 -23.17 -39.82
CA MET A 134 34.68 -24.65 -39.67
C MET A 134 34.56 -25.17 -38.23
N LYS A 135 34.65 -24.32 -37.20
CA LYS A 135 34.51 -24.72 -35.78
C LYS A 135 33.55 -23.74 -35.11
N GLY A 136 32.30 -24.15 -34.84
CA GLY A 136 31.25 -23.30 -34.27
C GLY A 136 31.72 -22.42 -33.11
N THR A 137 31.04 -21.28 -32.92
CA THR A 137 31.50 -20.21 -32.02
C THR A 137 31.46 -20.65 -30.54
N VAL A 138 32.18 -19.95 -29.66
CA VAL A 138 32.09 -20.19 -28.21
C VAL A 138 30.64 -20.01 -27.73
N PHE A 139 29.91 -19.04 -28.29
CA PHE A 139 28.51 -18.83 -27.99
C PHE A 139 27.62 -20.03 -28.37
N ASP A 140 27.84 -20.65 -29.54
CA ASP A 140 27.10 -21.85 -29.95
C ASP A 140 27.34 -23.00 -28.97
N LYS A 141 28.56 -23.12 -28.44
CA LYS A 141 28.89 -24.13 -27.42
C LYS A 141 28.23 -23.82 -26.08
N ILE A 142 28.22 -22.57 -25.63
CA ILE A 142 27.50 -22.13 -24.43
C ILE A 142 26.01 -22.46 -24.57
N LYS A 143 25.40 -22.12 -25.71
CA LYS A 143 24.00 -22.48 -26.00
C LYS A 143 23.79 -24.00 -25.95
N ALA A 144 24.64 -24.78 -26.60
CA ALA A 144 24.52 -26.25 -26.60
C ALA A 144 24.69 -26.86 -25.21
N ASP A 145 25.52 -26.26 -24.36
CA ASP A 145 25.82 -26.78 -23.01
C ASP A 145 24.76 -26.38 -21.96
N PHE A 146 24.13 -25.21 -22.10
CA PHE A 146 23.31 -24.61 -21.03
C PHE A 146 21.87 -24.25 -21.43
N ASN A 147 21.51 -24.25 -22.71
CA ASN A 147 20.09 -24.17 -23.07
C ASN A 147 19.39 -25.50 -22.79
N SER A 148 18.08 -25.43 -22.55
CA SER A 148 17.22 -26.60 -22.42
C SER A 148 16.21 -26.63 -23.58
N SER A 149 15.65 -27.79 -23.89
CA SER A 149 14.64 -27.94 -24.94
C SER A 149 13.38 -27.08 -24.75
N ARG A 150 13.17 -26.56 -23.53
CA ARG A 150 12.01 -25.74 -23.18
C ARG A 150 12.33 -24.27 -22.93
N ARG A 151 13.60 -23.88 -22.80
CA ARG A 151 14.01 -22.51 -22.43
C ARG A 151 15.38 -22.14 -22.98
N GLU A 152 15.43 -20.97 -23.62
CA GLU A 152 16.65 -20.28 -24.02
C GLU A 152 17.23 -19.51 -22.83
N ARG A 153 18.38 -19.97 -22.34
CA ARG A 153 19.04 -19.47 -21.13
C ARG A 153 20.31 -18.66 -21.41
N CYS A 154 20.65 -18.50 -22.68
CA CYS A 154 21.87 -17.85 -23.12
C CYS A 154 21.54 -16.78 -24.15
N VAL A 155 22.02 -15.56 -23.91
CA VAL A 155 21.88 -14.41 -24.81
C VAL A 155 23.25 -13.82 -25.13
N GLN A 156 23.43 -13.31 -26.35
CA GLN A 156 24.67 -12.67 -26.75
C GLN A 156 24.47 -11.15 -26.78
N LEU A 157 25.30 -10.42 -26.05
CA LEU A 157 25.39 -8.97 -26.13
C LEU A 157 26.62 -8.59 -26.98
N ARG A 158 26.38 -8.08 -28.18
CA ARG A 158 27.44 -7.60 -29.08
C ARG A 158 27.58 -6.10 -28.89
N LEU A 159 28.68 -5.68 -28.27
CA LEU A 159 29.03 -4.28 -28.14
C LEU A 159 29.57 -3.80 -29.50
N ALA A 160 28.77 -2.98 -30.18
CA ALA A 160 29.08 -2.46 -31.51
C ALA A 160 29.38 -0.95 -31.45
N GLU A 161 30.20 -0.45 -32.39
CA GLU A 161 30.38 1.00 -32.58
C GLU A 161 29.20 1.64 -33.32
N ASN A 162 28.37 0.82 -33.96
CA ASN A 162 27.16 1.26 -34.67
C ASN A 162 25.97 1.30 -33.70
N ASP A 163 25.47 2.50 -33.42
CA ASP A 163 24.34 2.75 -32.53
C ASP A 163 23.11 1.86 -32.83
N SER A 164 22.83 1.58 -34.11
CA SER A 164 21.67 0.76 -34.50
C SER A 164 21.82 -0.71 -34.11
N GLU A 165 23.00 -1.29 -34.31
CA GLU A 165 23.27 -2.70 -33.98
C GLU A 165 23.39 -2.89 -32.47
N ASP A 166 23.99 -1.92 -31.77
CA ASP A 166 24.11 -1.93 -30.32
C ASP A 166 22.72 -1.85 -29.67
N TYR A 167 21.85 -0.96 -30.16
CA TYR A 167 20.47 -0.85 -29.69
C TYR A 167 19.70 -2.17 -29.83
N GLU A 168 19.79 -2.84 -30.98
CA GLU A 168 19.13 -4.14 -31.20
C GLU A 168 19.64 -5.22 -30.23
N ALA A 169 20.96 -5.31 -30.01
CA ALA A 169 21.56 -6.27 -29.09
C ALA A 169 21.11 -6.03 -27.64
N TRP A 170 21.04 -4.76 -27.22
CA TRP A 170 20.50 -4.40 -25.91
C TRP A 170 19.01 -4.70 -25.80
N GLN A 171 18.20 -4.44 -26.83
CA GLN A 171 16.78 -4.80 -26.81
C GLN A 171 16.57 -6.31 -26.65
N GLU A 172 17.38 -7.14 -27.30
CA GLU A 172 17.33 -8.61 -27.13
C GLU A 172 17.65 -9.00 -25.68
N LEU A 173 18.74 -8.46 -25.10
CA LEU A 173 19.12 -8.70 -23.72
C LEU A 173 18.02 -8.26 -22.74
N ILE A 174 17.48 -7.05 -22.90
CA ILE A 174 16.40 -6.53 -22.07
C ILE A 174 15.14 -7.38 -22.19
N THR A 175 14.83 -7.90 -23.38
CA THR A 175 13.71 -8.85 -23.59
C THR A 175 13.92 -10.13 -22.79
N LYS A 176 15.12 -10.73 -22.85
CA LYS A 176 15.45 -11.93 -22.06
C LYS A 176 15.43 -11.68 -20.55
N ILE A 177 15.83 -10.49 -20.10
CA ILE A 177 15.73 -10.11 -18.68
C ILE A 177 14.26 -10.01 -18.25
N LYS A 178 13.40 -9.38 -19.06
CA LYS A 178 11.95 -9.32 -18.79
C LYS A 178 11.35 -10.72 -18.71
N GLU A 179 11.66 -11.61 -19.67
CA GLU A 179 11.20 -13.00 -19.67
C GLU A 179 11.64 -13.76 -18.41
N GLY A 180 12.91 -13.60 -17.99
CA GLY A 180 13.44 -14.24 -16.78
C GLY A 180 12.72 -13.79 -15.51
N ILE A 181 12.53 -12.47 -15.34
CA ILE A 181 11.80 -11.89 -14.20
C ILE A 181 10.35 -12.38 -14.18
N LEU A 182 9.66 -12.37 -15.33
CA LEU A 182 8.28 -12.82 -15.44
C LEU A 182 8.13 -14.31 -15.14
N CYS A 183 9.12 -15.13 -15.52
CA CYS A 183 9.13 -16.55 -15.21
C CYS A 183 9.25 -16.82 -13.70
N SER A 184 10.14 -16.11 -13.00
CA SER A 184 10.27 -16.19 -11.55
C SER A 184 8.98 -15.72 -10.86
N PHE A 185 8.42 -14.60 -11.32
CA PHE A 185 7.17 -14.05 -10.80
C PHE A 185 6.01 -15.03 -10.94
N ASP A 186 5.82 -15.63 -12.12
CA ASP A 186 4.76 -16.61 -12.38
C ASP A 186 4.89 -17.84 -11.45
N GLN A 187 6.12 -18.33 -11.26
CA GLN A 187 6.39 -19.44 -10.36
C GLN A 187 6.09 -19.10 -8.89
N HIS A 188 6.35 -17.86 -8.45
CA HIS A 188 5.97 -17.39 -7.12
C HIS A 188 4.45 -17.35 -6.95
N VAL A 189 3.72 -16.77 -7.92
CA VAL A 189 2.26 -16.72 -7.90
C VAL A 189 1.66 -18.13 -7.81
N ILE A 190 2.06 -19.05 -8.68
CA ILE A 190 1.58 -20.45 -8.66
C ILE A 190 1.84 -21.11 -7.31
N THR A 191 3.07 -20.97 -6.78
CA THR A 191 3.43 -21.57 -5.50
C THR A 191 2.56 -21.04 -4.37
N TYR A 192 2.36 -19.73 -4.29
CA TYR A 192 1.58 -19.11 -3.21
C TYR A 192 0.09 -19.41 -3.34
N GLU A 193 -0.47 -19.43 -4.54
CA GLU A 193 -1.86 -19.84 -4.77
C GLU A 193 -2.10 -21.29 -4.34
N GLU A 194 -1.17 -22.21 -4.63
CA GLU A 194 -1.25 -23.61 -4.18
C GLU A 194 -1.15 -23.75 -2.65
N GLU A 195 -0.23 -23.00 -2.02
CA GLU A 195 -0.09 -22.97 -0.56
C GLU A 195 -1.36 -22.44 0.13
N ILE A 196 -1.93 -21.33 -0.37
CA ILE A 196 -3.18 -20.75 0.13
C ILE A 196 -4.32 -21.74 -0.02
N LYS A 197 -4.50 -22.31 -1.22
CA LYS A 197 -5.57 -23.29 -1.49
C LYS A 197 -5.47 -24.52 -0.59
N LYS A 198 -4.25 -25.02 -0.36
CA LYS A 198 -4.00 -26.16 0.53
C LYS A 198 -4.29 -25.82 1.99
N PHE A 199 -3.98 -24.60 2.43
CA PHE A 199 -4.26 -24.17 3.80
C PHE A 199 -5.76 -23.92 4.02
N ASP A 200 -6.44 -23.29 3.06
CA ASP A 200 -7.87 -22.98 3.15
C ASP A 200 -8.75 -24.23 3.06
N SER A 201 -8.33 -25.29 2.37
CA SER A 201 -9.07 -26.57 2.36
C SER A 201 -9.11 -27.25 3.74
N GLN A 202 -8.26 -26.82 4.67
CA GLN A 202 -8.18 -27.33 6.03
C GLN A 202 -8.97 -26.46 7.02
N ARG A 203 -9.81 -25.53 6.55
CA ARG A 203 -10.57 -24.58 7.40
C ARG A 203 -11.51 -25.25 8.39
N SER A 204 -11.98 -26.47 8.11
CA SER A 204 -12.82 -27.26 9.01
C SER A 204 -12.03 -28.06 10.07
N ILE A 205 -10.71 -28.09 9.98
CA ILE A 205 -9.84 -28.84 10.89
C ILE A 205 -9.44 -27.98 12.08
N VAL A 206 -9.41 -28.57 13.28
CA VAL A 206 -8.93 -27.94 14.50
C VAL A 206 -7.47 -27.52 14.32
N GLY A 207 -7.18 -26.23 14.43
CA GLY A 207 -5.84 -25.65 14.22
C GLY A 207 -5.75 -24.65 13.06
N TRP A 208 -6.81 -24.46 12.28
CA TRP A 208 -6.89 -23.32 11.36
C TRP A 208 -6.91 -22.00 12.14
N ASN A 209 -6.20 -21.00 11.62
CA ASN A 209 -6.04 -19.69 12.24
C ASN A 209 -6.11 -18.61 11.14
N TYR A 210 -6.98 -17.61 11.33
CA TYR A 210 -7.18 -16.54 10.37
C TYR A 210 -5.93 -15.67 10.17
N CYS A 211 -5.20 -15.28 11.22
CA CYS A 211 -3.95 -14.51 11.11
C CYS A 211 -2.91 -15.23 10.25
N ARG A 212 -2.85 -16.57 10.32
CA ARG A 212 -1.98 -17.36 9.43
C ARG A 212 -2.46 -17.35 7.98
N SER A 213 -3.78 -17.49 7.73
CA SER A 213 -4.36 -17.37 6.39
C SER A 213 -4.10 -15.97 5.81
N PHE A 214 -4.25 -14.93 6.62
CA PHE A 214 -3.95 -13.54 6.28
C PHE A 214 -2.52 -13.38 5.79
N ILE A 215 -1.53 -13.85 6.55
CA ILE A 215 -0.10 -13.73 6.19
C ILE A 215 0.24 -14.44 4.87
N LEU A 216 -0.42 -15.57 4.58
CA LEU A 216 -0.23 -16.31 3.32
C LEU A 216 -0.80 -15.54 2.13
N LYS A 217 -2.04 -15.05 2.22
CA LYS A 217 -2.67 -14.23 1.16
C LYS A 217 -1.97 -12.88 1.00
N GLU A 218 -1.57 -12.26 2.09
CA GLU A 218 -0.85 -10.98 2.06
C GLU A 218 0.49 -11.11 1.33
N ARG A 219 1.19 -12.26 1.45
CA ARG A 219 2.41 -12.53 0.68
C ARG A 219 2.15 -12.52 -0.82
N LEU A 220 1.05 -13.12 -1.27
CA LEU A 220 0.65 -13.07 -2.67
C LEU A 220 0.35 -11.62 -3.11
N ALA A 221 -0.39 -10.86 -2.28
CA ALA A 221 -0.69 -9.45 -2.54
C ALA A 221 0.59 -8.59 -2.67
N LEU A 222 1.58 -8.79 -1.80
CA LEU A 222 2.87 -8.09 -1.87
C LEU A 222 3.66 -8.44 -3.14
N THR A 223 3.54 -9.68 -3.62
CA THR A 223 4.19 -10.12 -4.86
C THR A 223 3.60 -9.38 -6.06
N PHE A 224 2.28 -9.21 -6.09
CA PHE A 224 1.60 -8.37 -7.09
C PHE A 224 2.00 -6.89 -6.97
N GLU A 225 2.07 -6.35 -5.75
CA GLU A 225 2.44 -4.96 -5.50
C GLU A 225 3.84 -4.61 -6.02
N ILE A 226 4.83 -5.51 -5.85
CA ILE A 226 6.18 -5.31 -6.41
C ILE A 226 6.16 -5.21 -7.93
N MET A 227 5.30 -6.00 -8.58
CA MET A 227 5.15 -5.98 -10.03
C MET A 227 4.25 -4.84 -10.50
N ASN A 228 3.87 -3.91 -9.62
CA ASN A 228 2.92 -2.81 -9.86
C ASN A 228 1.54 -3.29 -10.35
N LEU A 229 1.16 -4.54 -10.03
CA LEU A 229 -0.14 -5.14 -10.30
C LEU A 229 -1.10 -4.85 -9.13
N PHE A 230 -1.43 -3.57 -8.94
CA PHE A 230 -2.15 -3.12 -7.74
C PHE A 230 -3.62 -3.60 -7.69
N GLU A 231 -4.25 -3.84 -8.84
CA GLU A 231 -5.61 -4.40 -8.90
C GLU A 231 -5.64 -5.82 -8.35
N GLU A 232 -4.68 -6.65 -8.79
CA GLU A 232 -4.52 -8.02 -8.32
C GLU A 232 -4.21 -8.07 -6.83
N ALA A 233 -3.35 -7.15 -6.35
CA ALA A 233 -3.06 -7.00 -4.93
C ALA A 233 -4.32 -6.58 -4.14
N LEU A 234 -5.12 -5.65 -4.65
CA LEU A 234 -6.31 -5.12 -3.97
C LEU A 234 -7.38 -6.21 -3.80
N VAL A 235 -7.59 -7.03 -4.84
CA VAL A 235 -8.50 -8.19 -4.77
C VAL A 235 -8.14 -9.12 -3.61
N GLN A 236 -6.84 -9.36 -3.35
CA GLN A 236 -6.43 -10.20 -2.23
C GLN A 236 -6.83 -9.61 -0.87
N TYR A 237 -6.71 -8.29 -0.68
CA TYR A 237 -7.14 -7.64 0.56
C TYR A 237 -8.66 -7.59 0.70
N ASP A 238 -9.40 -7.40 -0.40
CA ASP A 238 -10.87 -7.43 -0.39
C ASP A 238 -11.42 -8.83 -0.04
N GLU A 239 -10.79 -9.89 -0.54
CA GLU A 239 -11.11 -11.26 -0.13
C GLU A 239 -10.77 -11.53 1.35
N LEU A 240 -9.67 -10.96 1.85
CA LEU A 240 -9.29 -11.06 3.26
C LEU A 240 -10.30 -10.39 4.17
N GLU A 241 -10.79 -9.21 3.79
CA GLU A 241 -11.84 -8.49 4.50
C GLU A 241 -13.15 -9.29 4.52
N ALA A 242 -13.57 -9.83 3.37
CA ALA A 242 -14.75 -10.69 3.29
C ALA A 242 -14.62 -11.94 4.19
N SER A 243 -13.46 -12.60 4.17
CA SER A 243 -13.20 -13.74 5.05
C SER A 243 -13.16 -13.35 6.53
N PHE A 244 -12.69 -12.15 6.86
CA PHE A 244 -12.70 -11.63 8.23
C PHE A 244 -14.12 -11.39 8.74
N PHE A 245 -15.01 -10.83 7.91
CA PHE A 245 -16.43 -10.68 8.28
C PHE A 245 -17.10 -12.02 8.58
N GLN A 246 -16.74 -13.08 7.87
CA GLN A 246 -17.21 -14.42 8.20
C GLN A 246 -16.70 -14.90 9.58
N VAL A 247 -15.41 -14.67 9.88
CA VAL A 247 -14.82 -14.97 11.20
C VAL A 247 -15.51 -14.21 12.33
N LEU A 248 -15.84 -12.93 12.12
CA LEU A 248 -16.61 -12.11 13.06
C LEU A 248 -18.00 -12.68 13.31
N LYS A 249 -18.71 -13.06 12.24
CA LYS A 249 -20.05 -13.65 12.32
C LYS A 249 -20.05 -14.97 13.08
N ASP A 250 -19.01 -15.79 12.87
CA ASP A 250 -18.83 -17.08 13.54
C ASP A 250 -18.27 -16.93 14.97
N ARG A 251 -18.01 -15.69 15.43
CA ARG A 251 -17.38 -15.36 16.72
C ARG A 251 -16.05 -16.07 16.95
N ALA A 252 -15.33 -16.37 15.89
CA ALA A 252 -14.06 -17.08 15.92
C ALA A 252 -12.87 -16.11 16.10
N LEU A 253 -12.95 -15.22 17.10
CA LEU A 253 -11.95 -14.17 17.34
C LEU A 253 -10.83 -14.58 18.30
N ALA A 254 -10.74 -15.86 18.69
CA ALA A 254 -9.78 -16.33 19.69
C ALA A 254 -8.30 -16.09 19.35
N TRP A 255 -7.99 -15.71 18.10
CA TRP A 255 -6.63 -15.38 17.63
C TRP A 255 -6.31 -13.87 17.71
N PHE A 256 -7.32 -13.05 17.99
CA PHE A 256 -7.15 -11.64 18.32
C PHE A 256 -7.16 -11.54 19.84
N GLY A 257 -6.18 -10.83 20.41
CA GLY A 257 -6.03 -10.73 21.86
C GLY A 257 -7.22 -10.02 22.49
N SER A 258 -7.21 -8.68 22.45
CA SER A 258 -8.29 -7.82 22.91
C SER A 258 -8.89 -7.03 21.74
N PHE A 259 -9.97 -6.29 21.98
CA PHE A 259 -10.50 -5.35 20.99
C PHE A 259 -9.45 -4.31 20.58
N GLY A 260 -8.59 -3.88 21.52
CA GLY A 260 -7.59 -2.83 21.30
C GLY A 260 -8.19 -1.43 21.51
N ALA A 261 -7.68 -0.45 20.74
CA ALA A 261 -8.06 0.97 20.83
C ALA A 261 -7.69 1.64 22.18
N THR A 262 -6.70 1.11 22.88
CA THR A 262 -6.28 1.58 24.21
C THR A 262 -4.89 2.17 24.22
N ASP A 263 -4.15 2.08 23.12
CA ASP A 263 -2.81 2.65 23.06
C ASP A 263 -2.89 4.16 22.90
N PRO A 264 -1.89 4.92 23.37
CA PRO A 264 -1.82 6.35 23.12
C PRO A 264 -1.93 6.65 21.63
N ASN A 265 -2.76 7.64 21.29
CA ASN A 265 -3.01 8.12 19.93
C ASN A 265 -3.80 7.18 19.02
N ASP A 266 -4.37 6.08 19.53
CA ASP A 266 -5.30 5.26 18.74
C ASP A 266 -6.55 6.03 18.28
N ASP A 267 -6.92 7.12 18.96
CA ASP A 267 -8.01 8.01 18.56
C ASP A 267 -7.63 9.07 17.51
N SER A 268 -6.34 9.38 17.35
CA SER A 268 -5.92 10.57 16.58
C SER A 268 -4.89 10.33 15.48
N ASP A 269 -4.18 9.20 15.55
CA ASP A 269 -3.18 8.87 14.54
C ASP A 269 -3.79 8.67 13.15
N ASN A 270 -2.97 8.90 12.14
CA ASN A 270 -3.36 8.71 10.75
C ASN A 270 -3.73 7.25 10.49
N ILE A 271 -5.02 6.99 10.27
CA ILE A 271 -5.55 5.65 10.01
C ILE A 271 -5.01 5.00 8.72
N LEU A 272 -4.39 5.79 7.83
CA LEU A 272 -3.77 5.31 6.59
C LEU A 272 -2.28 4.96 6.77
N ASP A 273 -1.68 5.22 7.93
CA ASP A 273 -0.28 4.92 8.20
C ASP A 273 -0.06 3.45 8.59
N ILE A 274 0.37 2.67 7.60
CA ILE A 274 0.71 1.24 7.78
C ILE A 274 2.01 1.00 8.55
N LYS A 275 2.80 2.04 8.86
CA LYS A 275 4.09 1.95 9.57
C LYS A 275 3.98 2.33 11.05
N LYS A 276 2.81 2.78 11.51
CA LYS A 276 2.56 3.19 12.91
C LYS A 276 2.97 2.11 13.90
N LYS A 277 2.58 0.86 13.65
CA LYS A 277 2.94 -0.32 14.45
C LYS A 277 3.57 -1.36 13.53
N GLN A 278 4.31 -2.32 14.10
CA GLN A 278 4.78 -3.51 13.38
C GLN A 278 3.62 -4.49 13.18
N TYR A 279 2.56 -4.05 12.49
CA TYR A 279 1.28 -4.77 12.37
C TYR A 279 1.48 -6.20 11.92
N ARG A 280 2.37 -6.41 10.96
CA ARG A 280 2.61 -7.74 10.41
C ARG A 280 3.25 -8.68 11.43
N ASP A 281 4.23 -8.23 12.19
CA ASP A 281 4.88 -9.05 13.22
C ASP A 281 3.89 -9.41 14.33
N LEU A 282 3.04 -8.45 14.71
CA LEU A 282 1.93 -8.69 15.63
C LEU A 282 0.95 -9.75 15.08
N ILE A 283 0.62 -9.70 13.78
CA ILE A 283 -0.30 -10.67 13.14
C ILE A 283 0.35 -12.06 13.12
N MET A 284 1.64 -12.14 12.78
CA MET A 284 2.37 -13.42 12.80
C MET A 284 2.44 -14.04 14.19
N GLN A 285 2.57 -13.21 15.23
CA GLN A 285 2.62 -13.66 16.63
C GLN A 285 1.24 -13.91 17.24
N ASN A 286 0.15 -13.59 16.53
CA ASN A 286 -1.23 -13.60 17.03
C ASN A 286 -1.44 -12.70 18.25
N THR A 287 -0.74 -11.56 18.29
CA THR A 287 -0.84 -10.57 19.37
C THR A 287 -1.56 -9.29 18.94
N THR A 288 -1.90 -9.15 17.64
CA THR A 288 -2.67 -8.01 17.13
C THR A 288 -4.05 -7.91 17.75
N SER A 289 -4.46 -6.70 18.10
CA SER A 289 -5.84 -6.40 18.50
C SER A 289 -6.79 -6.40 17.31
N GLU A 290 -8.09 -6.56 17.57
CA GLU A 290 -9.09 -6.49 16.51
C GLU A 290 -9.09 -5.10 15.82
N PHE A 291 -8.95 -4.04 16.61
CA PHE A 291 -8.89 -2.66 16.14
C PHE A 291 -7.69 -2.42 15.23
N ASP A 292 -6.49 -2.78 15.69
CA ASP A 292 -5.26 -2.62 14.91
C ASP A 292 -5.31 -3.39 13.60
N PHE A 293 -5.86 -4.61 13.63
CA PHE A 293 -5.98 -5.44 12.45
C PHE A 293 -6.92 -4.80 11.40
N ARG A 294 -8.11 -4.36 11.83
CA ARG A 294 -9.09 -3.72 10.94
C ARG A 294 -8.55 -2.43 10.33
N CYS A 295 -7.90 -1.58 11.14
CA CYS A 295 -7.24 -0.36 10.67
C CYS A 295 -6.12 -0.68 9.67
N TYR A 296 -5.26 -1.66 9.96
CA TYR A 296 -4.19 -2.07 9.06
C TYR A 296 -4.72 -2.58 7.71
N LEU A 297 -5.72 -3.46 7.72
CA LEU A 297 -6.35 -3.97 6.50
C LEU A 297 -6.94 -2.85 5.65
N PHE A 298 -7.69 -1.94 6.28
CA PHE A 298 -8.27 -0.76 5.63
C PHE A 298 -7.18 0.14 5.02
N ALA A 299 -6.11 0.41 5.78
CA ALA A 299 -4.98 1.23 5.34
C ALA A 299 -4.28 0.61 4.12
N ARG A 300 -4.10 -0.72 4.10
CA ARG A 300 -3.51 -1.45 2.96
C ARG A 300 -4.37 -1.35 1.71
N GLN A 301 -5.69 -1.48 1.83
CA GLN A 301 -6.63 -1.27 0.70
C GLN A 301 -6.54 0.17 0.17
N CYS A 302 -6.56 1.17 1.06
CA CYS A 302 -6.46 2.58 0.66
C CYS A 302 -5.13 2.89 -0.02
N GLN A 303 -4.01 2.37 0.51
CA GLN A 303 -2.70 2.54 -0.08
C GLN A 303 -2.66 2.04 -1.53
N LEU A 304 -3.21 0.86 -1.82
CA LEU A 304 -3.30 0.31 -3.17
C LEU A 304 -4.19 1.15 -4.08
N LEU A 305 -5.35 1.62 -3.59
CA LEU A 305 -6.21 2.54 -4.34
C LEU A 305 -5.51 3.86 -4.66
N GLY A 306 -4.65 4.36 -3.78
CA GLY A 306 -3.83 5.53 -4.05
C GLY A 306 -2.84 5.31 -5.18
N ARG A 307 -2.21 4.12 -5.22
CA ARG A 307 -1.34 3.71 -6.34
C ARG A 307 -2.10 3.51 -7.65
N LEU A 308 -3.40 3.22 -7.57
CA LEU A 308 -4.32 3.18 -8.70
C LEU A 308 -4.91 4.55 -9.06
N HIS A 309 -4.55 5.62 -8.35
CA HIS A 309 -5.07 6.97 -8.55
C HIS A 309 -6.60 7.05 -8.42
N ARG A 310 -7.20 6.34 -7.44
CA ARG A 310 -8.64 6.25 -7.22
C ARG A 310 -9.11 6.94 -5.92
N PRO A 311 -9.02 8.28 -5.80
CA PRO A 311 -9.39 8.99 -4.58
C PRO A 311 -10.89 8.84 -4.21
N VAL A 312 -11.77 8.72 -5.22
CA VAL A 312 -13.22 8.52 -5.00
C VAL A 312 -13.48 7.22 -4.24
N ASP A 313 -12.81 6.14 -4.63
CA ASP A 313 -13.00 4.82 -4.03
C ASP A 313 -12.42 4.77 -2.61
N ILE A 314 -11.31 5.46 -2.35
CA ILE A 314 -10.77 5.63 -0.99
C ILE A 314 -11.82 6.30 -0.10
N CYS A 315 -12.39 7.43 -0.54
CA CYS A 315 -13.40 8.14 0.24
C CYS A 315 -14.63 7.27 0.52
N ARG A 316 -15.16 6.56 -0.48
CA ARG A 316 -16.33 5.67 -0.31
C ARG A 316 -16.03 4.50 0.64
N ARG A 317 -14.87 3.87 0.51
CA ARG A 317 -14.45 2.79 1.42
C ARG A 317 -14.28 3.33 2.84
N ALA A 318 -13.71 4.52 3.02
CA ALA A 318 -13.58 5.15 4.32
C ALA A 318 -14.93 5.40 4.98
N GLN A 319 -15.92 5.92 4.26
CA GLN A 319 -17.26 6.14 4.80
C GLN A 319 -17.90 4.83 5.29
N PHE A 320 -17.82 3.77 4.48
CA PHE A 320 -18.34 2.47 4.86
C PHE A 320 -17.59 1.88 6.06
N PHE A 321 -16.27 1.91 6.05
CA PHE A 321 -15.43 1.42 7.13
C PHE A 321 -15.68 2.16 8.45
N ILE A 322 -15.63 3.49 8.45
CA ILE A 322 -15.81 4.32 9.64
C ILE A 322 -17.23 4.15 10.21
N SER A 323 -18.27 4.14 9.36
CA SER A 323 -19.65 4.00 9.82
C SER A 323 -19.95 2.61 10.40
N THR A 324 -19.43 1.54 9.78
CA THR A 324 -19.64 0.18 10.26
C THR A 324 -18.79 -0.13 11.50
N PHE A 325 -17.56 0.37 11.54
CA PHE A 325 -16.64 0.11 12.65
C PHE A 325 -16.97 0.94 13.89
N CYS A 326 -17.54 2.15 13.72
CA CYS A 326 -18.10 2.96 14.79
C CYS A 326 -19.08 2.17 15.69
N ARG A 327 -19.91 1.30 15.10
CA ARG A 327 -20.82 0.44 15.88
C ARG A 327 -20.06 -0.53 16.79
N ALA A 328 -18.99 -1.16 16.29
CA ALA A 328 -18.17 -2.07 17.09
C ALA A 328 -17.43 -1.33 18.20
N ILE A 329 -16.87 -0.15 17.92
CA ILE A 329 -16.21 0.69 18.93
C ILE A 329 -17.20 1.09 20.04
N LYS A 330 -18.45 1.46 19.68
CA LYS A 330 -19.51 1.78 20.66
C LYS A 330 -19.83 0.62 21.60
N GLU A 331 -19.84 -0.62 21.11
CA GLU A 331 -20.06 -1.81 21.94
C GLU A 331 -18.96 -2.00 23.00
N HIS A 332 -17.77 -1.44 22.77
CA HIS A 332 -16.61 -1.49 23.68
C HIS A 332 -16.30 -0.16 24.38
N GLN A 333 -17.18 0.84 24.28
CA GLN A 333 -16.93 2.21 24.77
C GLN A 333 -16.59 2.27 26.27
N ALA A 334 -17.14 1.36 27.08
CA ALA A 334 -16.84 1.28 28.51
C ALA A 334 -15.35 1.06 28.82
N ASN A 335 -14.60 0.42 27.92
CA ASN A 335 -13.18 0.10 28.11
C ASN A 335 -12.23 1.09 27.44
N ILE A 336 -12.70 1.83 26.44
CA ILE A 336 -11.88 2.66 25.54
C ILE A 336 -11.78 4.12 26.03
N GLY A 337 -12.78 4.58 26.79
CA GLY A 337 -12.83 5.92 27.35
C GLY A 337 -13.93 6.78 26.76
N GLU A 338 -14.34 7.81 27.52
CA GLU A 338 -15.35 8.77 27.07
C GLU A 338 -14.81 9.54 25.85
N HIS A 339 -15.64 9.69 24.82
CA HIS A 339 -15.40 10.47 23.59
C HIS A 339 -14.22 10.07 22.69
N PHE A 340 -13.58 8.93 22.95
CA PHE A 340 -12.64 8.32 22.00
C PHE A 340 -13.26 8.22 20.60
N LEU A 341 -14.52 7.81 20.51
CA LEU A 341 -15.20 7.59 19.25
C LEU A 341 -15.32 8.87 18.42
N GLU A 342 -15.72 9.97 19.04
CA GLU A 342 -15.82 11.28 18.40
C GLU A 342 -14.46 11.72 17.85
N SER A 343 -13.40 11.60 18.66
CA SER A 343 -12.03 11.92 18.25
C SER A 343 -11.55 11.03 17.11
N TRP A 344 -11.81 9.72 17.20
CA TRP A 344 -11.44 8.73 16.19
C TRP A 344 -12.13 8.96 14.85
N ILE A 345 -13.44 9.20 14.85
CA ILE A 345 -14.20 9.48 13.62
C ILE A 345 -13.68 10.78 12.98
N PHE A 346 -13.51 11.84 13.77
CA PHE A 346 -12.98 13.11 13.29
C PHE A 346 -11.60 12.91 12.64
N SER A 347 -10.65 12.38 13.39
CA SER A 347 -9.25 12.21 12.96
C SER A 347 -9.13 11.28 11.73
N SER A 348 -9.92 10.20 11.69
CA SER A 348 -9.95 9.28 10.55
C SER A 348 -10.50 9.93 9.28
N CYS A 349 -11.59 10.70 9.38
CA CYS A 349 -12.15 11.44 8.24
C CYS A 349 -11.15 12.48 7.73
N MET A 350 -10.52 13.25 8.63
CA MET A 350 -9.53 14.26 8.25
C MET A 350 -8.32 13.64 7.56
N SER A 351 -7.78 12.55 8.11
CA SER A 351 -6.64 11.83 7.52
C SER A 351 -6.93 11.36 6.09
N VAL A 352 -8.10 10.77 5.87
CA VAL A 352 -8.52 10.31 4.54
C VAL A 352 -8.73 11.47 3.58
N VAL A 353 -9.43 12.52 4.00
CA VAL A 353 -9.71 13.67 3.12
C VAL A 353 -8.40 14.37 2.72
N ASN A 354 -7.51 14.63 3.66
CA ASN A 354 -6.24 15.31 3.37
C ASN A 354 -5.39 14.51 2.37
N GLU A 355 -5.24 13.20 2.57
CA GLU A 355 -4.50 12.34 1.64
C GLU A 355 -5.15 12.28 0.24
N CYS A 356 -6.49 12.22 0.17
CA CYS A 356 -7.18 12.24 -1.12
C CYS A 356 -7.13 13.61 -1.81
N GLU A 357 -7.09 14.72 -1.06
CA GLU A 357 -6.88 16.06 -1.60
C GLU A 357 -5.47 16.22 -2.20
N GLU A 358 -4.45 15.61 -1.60
CA GLU A 358 -3.10 15.55 -2.19
C GLU A 358 -3.03 14.67 -3.43
N LEU A 359 -3.81 13.58 -3.47
CA LEU A 359 -3.86 12.66 -4.60
C LEU A 359 -4.65 13.23 -5.80
N ALA A 360 -5.73 13.97 -5.57
CA ALA A 360 -6.66 14.39 -6.62
C ALA A 360 -5.99 15.18 -7.78
N PRO A 361 -5.06 16.14 -7.55
CA PRO A 361 -4.36 16.83 -8.63
C PRO A 361 -3.48 15.92 -9.50
N LEU A 362 -3.06 14.76 -8.96
CA LEU A 362 -2.22 13.78 -9.66
C LEU A 362 -3.06 12.78 -10.47
N THR A 363 -4.38 12.75 -10.26
CA THR A 363 -5.30 11.88 -10.97
C THR A 363 -5.93 12.62 -12.15
N SER A 364 -5.85 12.05 -13.34
CA SER A 364 -6.62 12.52 -14.49
C SER A 364 -8.11 12.16 -14.31
N MET A 365 -8.88 13.07 -13.72
CA MET A 365 -10.32 12.90 -13.48
C MET A 365 -11.16 13.62 -14.53
N ASP A 366 -12.23 12.96 -14.99
CA ASP A 366 -13.28 13.61 -15.78
C ASP A 366 -14.25 14.40 -14.87
N ASP A 367 -15.15 15.18 -15.46
CA ASP A 367 -16.12 16.00 -14.73
C ASP A 367 -16.99 15.13 -13.80
N SER A 368 -17.41 13.95 -14.27
CA SER A 368 -18.21 12.99 -13.50
C SER A 368 -17.47 12.49 -12.26
N SER A 369 -16.21 12.08 -12.42
CA SER A 369 -15.38 11.64 -11.28
C SER A 369 -15.10 12.78 -10.32
N THR A 370 -14.92 14.01 -10.82
CA THR A 370 -14.69 15.21 -10.00
C THR A 370 -15.89 15.51 -9.12
N ILE A 371 -17.10 15.46 -9.69
CA ILE A 371 -18.36 15.58 -8.96
C ILE A 371 -18.49 14.46 -7.91
N ALA A 372 -18.17 13.22 -8.29
CA ALA A 372 -18.23 12.08 -7.38
C ALA A 372 -17.23 12.19 -6.22
N PHE A 373 -16.03 12.70 -6.48
CA PHE A 373 -15.01 12.96 -5.47
C PHE A 373 -15.46 14.03 -4.48
N ASN A 374 -15.94 15.17 -4.99
CA ASN A 374 -16.48 16.26 -4.20
C ASN A 374 -17.65 15.79 -3.31
N ALA A 375 -18.53 14.94 -3.85
CA ALA A 375 -19.62 14.34 -3.08
C ALA A 375 -19.11 13.45 -1.93
N ALA A 376 -18.17 12.54 -2.21
CA ALA A 376 -17.65 11.60 -1.21
C ALA A 376 -16.80 12.31 -0.14
N LYS A 377 -16.02 13.32 -0.55
CA LYS A 377 -15.28 14.22 0.34
C LYS A 377 -16.23 14.99 1.26
N GLY A 378 -17.29 15.59 0.71
CA GLY A 378 -18.29 16.34 1.49
C GLY A 378 -18.98 15.48 2.56
N GLU A 379 -19.27 14.22 2.24
CA GLU A 379 -19.84 13.24 3.18
C GLU A 379 -18.90 12.92 4.35
N LEU A 380 -17.59 12.74 4.10
CA LEU A 380 -16.59 12.53 5.16
C LEU A 380 -16.41 13.78 6.04
N LEU A 381 -16.33 14.96 5.42
CA LEU A 381 -16.21 16.22 6.16
C LEU A 381 -17.46 16.50 7.01
N ASP A 382 -18.65 16.20 6.50
CA ASP A 382 -19.88 16.30 7.29
C ASP A 382 -19.92 15.27 8.43
N LEU A 383 -19.40 14.06 8.23
CA LEU A 383 -19.28 13.07 9.29
C LEU A 383 -18.34 13.55 10.42
N ALA A 384 -17.21 14.16 10.08
CA ALA A 384 -16.31 14.80 11.03
C ALA A 384 -16.98 15.98 11.76
N ARG A 385 -17.70 16.84 11.03
CA ARG A 385 -18.42 18.00 11.59
C ARG A 385 -19.47 17.59 12.61
N LYS A 386 -20.20 16.49 12.35
CA LYS A 386 -21.15 15.93 13.32
C LYS A 386 -20.50 15.51 14.64
N GLN A 387 -19.20 15.21 14.67
CA GLN A 387 -18.50 14.95 15.93
C GLN A 387 -18.22 16.26 16.68
N LEU A 388 -17.92 17.35 15.97
CA LEU A 388 -17.81 18.68 16.59
C LEU A 388 -19.14 19.15 17.18
N ASP A 389 -20.28 18.83 16.57
CA ASP A 389 -21.60 19.12 17.18
C ASP A 389 -21.71 18.49 18.57
N LYS A 390 -21.37 17.19 18.69
CA LYS A 390 -21.46 16.46 19.95
C LYS A 390 -20.48 16.99 21.00
N ILE A 391 -19.23 17.23 20.61
CA ILE A 391 -18.19 17.77 21.50
C ILE A 391 -18.59 19.18 21.94
N GLY A 392 -19.01 20.03 21.00
CA GLY A 392 -19.39 21.41 21.26
C GLY A 392 -20.57 21.52 22.22
N ILE A 393 -21.62 20.70 22.04
CA ILE A 393 -22.76 20.67 22.96
C ILE A 393 -22.33 20.20 24.36
N TYR A 394 -21.52 19.15 24.44
CA TYR A 394 -21.07 18.60 25.71
C TYR A 394 -20.22 19.60 26.53
N TYR A 395 -19.42 20.42 25.84
CA TYR A 395 -18.53 21.40 26.46
C TYR A 395 -19.13 22.81 26.57
N ASP A 396 -20.40 22.99 26.20
CA ASP A 396 -21.09 24.28 26.17
C ASP A 396 -20.50 25.30 25.16
N HIS A 397 -19.78 24.82 24.13
CA HIS A 397 -19.37 25.65 22.99
C HIS A 397 -20.46 25.81 21.93
N LEU A 398 -21.43 24.89 21.91
CA LEU A 398 -22.63 24.94 21.07
C LEU A 398 -23.87 24.78 21.94
N PRO A 399 -24.97 25.46 21.61
CA PRO A 399 -26.20 25.33 22.38
C PRO A 399 -26.87 23.99 22.05
N SER A 400 -27.48 23.36 23.06
CA SER A 400 -28.24 22.10 22.92
C SER A 400 -29.62 22.31 22.26
N LEU A 401 -29.63 22.96 21.09
CA LEU A 401 -30.81 23.27 20.27
C LEU A 401 -30.56 22.98 18.79
N LEU A 402 -31.62 22.97 17.99
CA LEU A 402 -31.51 22.84 16.55
C LEU A 402 -30.80 24.08 15.95
N PRO A 403 -29.87 23.89 14.99
CA PRO A 403 -29.64 22.66 14.23
C PRO A 403 -28.60 21.68 14.85
N PHE A 404 -27.85 22.09 15.87
CA PHE A 404 -26.70 21.34 16.40
C PHE A 404 -27.08 19.98 17.02
N THR A 405 -28.28 19.87 17.60
CA THR A 405 -28.77 18.60 18.17
C THR A 405 -29.11 17.53 17.13
N ALA A 406 -29.19 17.87 15.84
CA ALA A 406 -29.48 16.92 14.76
C ALA A 406 -28.45 15.76 14.68
N SER A 407 -27.25 15.98 15.21
CA SER A 407 -26.12 15.04 15.18
C SER A 407 -26.05 14.09 16.38
N LEU A 408 -26.87 14.30 17.41
CA LEU A 408 -26.86 13.51 18.65
C LEU A 408 -27.56 12.14 18.50
N GLY A 409 -28.44 11.96 17.50
CA GLY A 409 -29.31 10.78 17.42
C GLY A 409 -30.28 10.67 18.60
N ASP A 410 -30.88 9.50 18.85
CA ASP A 410 -31.80 9.24 19.98
C ASP A 410 -31.13 9.32 21.38
N VAL A 411 -29.87 9.76 21.46
CA VAL A 411 -29.18 9.98 22.73
C VAL A 411 -29.61 11.33 23.27
N ILE A 412 -30.65 11.29 24.12
CA ILE A 412 -31.07 12.42 24.94
C ILE A 412 -29.86 12.85 25.78
N PRO A 413 -29.39 14.11 25.69
CA PRO A 413 -28.40 14.61 26.64
C PRO A 413 -28.94 14.39 28.05
N PRO A 414 -28.15 13.88 29.00
CA PRO A 414 -28.60 13.90 30.39
C PRO A 414 -29.03 15.33 30.70
N ALA A 415 -30.28 15.49 31.13
CA ALA A 415 -30.84 16.79 31.47
C ALA A 415 -29.85 17.53 32.37
N THR A 416 -29.50 18.74 31.97
CA THR A 416 -28.65 19.64 32.74
C THR A 416 -29.37 20.02 34.02
N ASP A 417 -29.26 19.16 35.03
CA ASP A 417 -29.65 19.42 36.41
C ASP A 417 -28.70 18.62 37.33
N GLU A 418 -27.38 18.85 37.23
CA GLU A 418 -26.46 18.69 38.38
C GLU A 418 -25.28 19.67 38.23
N GLU A 419 -25.47 20.89 38.72
CA GLU A 419 -24.36 21.80 39.03
C GLU A 419 -23.38 21.10 39.99
N GLY A 420 -22.14 20.88 39.56
CA GLY A 420 -21.02 20.62 40.47
C GLY A 420 -20.21 19.33 40.31
N LYS A 421 -20.48 18.46 39.33
CA LYS A 421 -19.50 17.40 38.99
C LYS A 421 -18.48 17.96 38.02
N ALA A 422 -17.22 18.07 38.46
CA ALA A 422 -16.08 18.40 37.61
C ALA A 422 -16.18 17.64 36.29
N LYS A 423 -16.34 18.36 35.17
CA LYS A 423 -16.30 17.79 33.81
C LYS A 423 -15.03 16.94 33.75
N LYS A 424 -15.16 15.62 33.66
CA LYS A 424 -14.03 14.69 33.79
C LYS A 424 -13.01 15.03 32.71
N ASN A 425 -11.74 15.16 33.09
CA ASN A 425 -10.66 15.37 32.13
C ASN A 425 -10.63 14.23 31.12
N PHE A 426 -10.71 14.60 29.85
CA PHE A 426 -10.63 13.70 28.71
C PHE A 426 -9.28 12.99 28.60
N SER A 427 -9.30 11.83 27.95
CA SER A 427 -8.09 11.12 27.49
C SER A 427 -8.03 11.03 25.96
N ILE A 428 -8.58 11.98 25.20
CA ILE A 428 -8.29 12.07 23.75
C ILE A 428 -6.90 12.64 23.54
N THR A 429 -6.28 12.30 22.43
CA THR A 429 -4.90 12.72 22.11
C THR A 429 -4.83 13.70 20.96
N ASN A 430 -5.91 13.88 20.20
CA ASN A 430 -5.96 14.83 19.09
C ASN A 430 -5.78 16.27 19.61
N LYS A 431 -4.67 16.91 19.22
CA LYS A 431 -4.30 18.25 19.69
C LYS A 431 -5.25 19.35 19.21
N GLU A 432 -5.70 19.28 17.97
CA GLU A 432 -6.63 20.25 17.38
C GLU A 432 -7.99 20.23 18.13
N LEU A 433 -8.48 19.04 18.47
CA LEU A 433 -9.68 18.89 19.31
C LEU A 433 -9.44 19.34 20.75
N GLN A 434 -8.28 19.04 21.33
CA GLN A 434 -7.94 19.51 22.68
C GLN A 434 -7.89 21.05 22.74
N GLU A 435 -7.29 21.71 21.76
CA GLU A 435 -7.25 23.18 21.68
C GLU A 435 -8.66 23.75 21.54
N ALA A 436 -9.47 23.19 20.63
CA ALA A 436 -10.87 23.57 20.46
C ALA A 436 -11.70 23.40 21.73
N ILE A 437 -11.53 22.31 22.49
CA ILE A 437 -12.26 22.08 23.74
C ILE A 437 -11.90 23.09 24.84
N ASN A 438 -10.67 23.60 24.83
CA ASN A 438 -10.19 24.52 25.87
C ASN A 438 -10.53 25.99 25.57
N SER A 439 -10.99 26.31 24.36
CA SER A 439 -11.13 27.68 23.86
C SER A 439 -12.29 27.82 22.89
N GLN A 440 -13.29 28.63 23.26
CA GLN A 440 -14.43 28.93 22.38
C GLN A 440 -13.98 29.46 21.01
N ASN A 441 -12.95 30.32 20.99
CA ASN A 441 -12.46 30.90 19.75
C ASN A 441 -11.84 29.82 18.83
N ASP A 442 -11.06 28.91 19.39
CA ASP A 442 -10.41 27.86 18.62
C ASP A 442 -11.43 26.81 18.15
N PHE A 443 -12.46 26.54 18.97
CA PHE A 443 -13.63 25.76 18.56
C PHE A 443 -14.35 26.40 17.38
N ASP A 444 -14.70 27.69 17.46
CA ASP A 444 -15.41 28.40 16.40
C ASP A 444 -14.61 28.41 15.10
N VAL A 445 -13.29 28.63 15.17
CA VAL A 445 -12.38 28.59 14.02
C VAL A 445 -12.36 27.20 13.39
N LEU A 446 -12.20 26.14 14.21
CA LEU A 446 -12.20 24.76 13.73
C LEU A 446 -13.53 24.38 13.08
N TYR A 447 -14.64 24.69 13.75
CA TYR A 447 -15.99 24.39 13.31
C TYR A 447 -16.32 25.09 11.98
N LEU A 448 -16.01 26.39 11.87
CA LEU A 448 -16.22 27.17 10.65
C LEU A 448 -15.31 26.69 9.52
N SER A 449 -14.03 26.42 9.79
CA SER A 449 -13.08 25.91 8.81
C SER A 449 -13.57 24.59 8.21
N LEU A 450 -13.95 23.63 9.06
CA LEU A 450 -14.43 22.32 8.61
C LEU A 450 -15.75 22.43 7.84
N THR A 451 -16.68 23.25 8.33
CA THR A 451 -18.00 23.44 7.69
C THR A 451 -17.86 24.11 6.33
N ASN A 452 -16.96 25.09 6.19
CA ASN A 452 -16.67 25.73 4.91
C ASN A 452 -15.99 24.78 3.91
N ARG A 453 -15.08 23.90 4.37
CA ARG A 453 -14.52 22.84 3.53
C ARG A 453 -15.60 21.87 3.03
N ALA A 454 -16.55 21.50 3.90
CA ALA A 454 -17.68 20.64 3.52
C ALA A 454 -18.63 21.34 2.53
N LEU A 455 -18.90 22.65 2.72
CA LEU A 455 -19.68 23.48 1.81
C LEU A 455 -19.07 23.49 0.40
N GLY A 456 -17.78 23.81 0.27
CA GLY A 456 -17.11 23.82 -1.03
C GLY A 456 -17.16 22.46 -1.73
N ALA A 457 -17.06 21.36 -0.98
CA ALA A 457 -17.21 20.01 -1.52
C ALA A 457 -18.65 19.71 -1.99
N TYR A 458 -19.69 20.14 -1.26
CA TYR A 458 -21.08 19.96 -1.70
C TYR A 458 -21.49 20.88 -2.86
N GLU A 459 -20.96 22.09 -2.92
CA GLU A 459 -21.12 22.99 -4.06
C GLU A 459 -20.49 22.37 -5.32
N GLY A 460 -19.26 21.87 -5.21
CA GLY A 460 -18.56 21.15 -6.28
C GLY A 460 -19.19 19.83 -6.71
N SER A 461 -20.21 19.34 -6.00
CA SER A 461 -21.00 18.15 -6.36
C SER A 461 -22.48 18.46 -6.66
N ALA A 462 -22.85 19.73 -6.75
CA ALA A 462 -24.22 20.20 -7.01
C ALA A 462 -25.29 19.69 -6.01
N ARG A 463 -24.90 19.35 -4.78
CA ARG A 463 -25.81 18.87 -3.72
C ARG A 463 -26.43 20.02 -2.94
N LEU A 464 -27.30 20.78 -3.60
CA LEU A 464 -27.89 22.03 -3.08
C LEU A 464 -28.54 21.91 -1.70
N ARG A 465 -29.22 20.79 -1.40
CA ARG A 465 -29.86 20.59 -0.09
C ARG A 465 -28.84 20.52 1.05
N SER A 466 -27.71 19.87 0.82
CA SER A 466 -26.63 19.78 1.81
C SER A 466 -25.94 21.13 2.01
N VAL A 467 -25.77 21.90 0.93
CA VAL A 467 -25.24 23.27 0.98
C VAL A 467 -26.13 24.17 1.84
N LEU A 468 -27.43 24.21 1.56
CA LEU A 468 -28.39 25.03 2.31
C LEU A 468 -28.44 24.64 3.79
N ARG A 469 -28.37 23.34 4.11
CA ARG A 469 -28.32 22.88 5.50
C ARG A 469 -27.09 23.42 6.23
N LEU A 470 -25.89 23.24 5.66
CA LEU A 470 -24.65 23.70 6.28
C LEU A 470 -24.56 25.23 6.39
N GLN A 471 -25.10 25.97 5.41
CA GLN A 471 -25.23 27.43 5.51
C GLN A 471 -26.13 27.84 6.68
N GLY A 472 -27.20 27.08 6.94
CA GLY A 472 -28.03 27.24 8.13
C GLY A 472 -27.25 27.01 9.42
N ASP A 473 -26.42 25.98 9.49
CA ASP A 473 -25.58 25.67 10.66
C ASP A 473 -24.57 26.80 10.94
N VAL A 474 -23.93 27.35 9.90
CA VAL A 474 -23.02 28.52 10.02
C VAL A 474 -23.76 29.78 10.47
N ALA A 475 -24.95 30.04 9.91
CA ALA A 475 -25.77 31.17 10.32
C ALA A 475 -26.21 31.07 11.78
N ALA A 476 -26.58 29.87 12.24
CA ALA A 476 -26.94 29.61 13.63
C ALA A 476 -25.77 29.87 14.58
N LEU A 477 -24.56 29.43 14.25
CA LEU A 477 -23.36 29.69 15.06
C LEU A 477 -23.08 31.20 15.17
N HIS A 478 -23.15 31.93 14.05
CA HIS A 478 -22.96 33.38 14.06
C HIS A 478 -24.05 34.14 14.82
N PHE A 479 -25.28 33.64 14.81
CA PHE A 479 -26.37 34.22 15.56
C PHE A 479 -26.13 34.06 17.07
N ASP A 480 -25.79 32.85 17.52
CA ASP A 480 -25.56 32.53 18.93
C ASP A 480 -24.29 33.20 19.50
N GLY A 481 -23.18 33.16 18.74
CA GLY A 481 -21.91 33.80 19.15
C GLY A 481 -22.00 35.33 19.25
N ARG A 482 -22.86 35.99 18.46
CA ARG A 482 -23.06 37.45 18.55
C ARG A 482 -24.08 37.85 19.61
N TYR A 483 -25.12 37.05 19.83
CA TYR A 483 -26.15 37.36 20.83
C TYR A 483 -25.67 37.09 22.26
N SER A 484 -24.88 36.04 22.48
CA SER A 484 -24.21 35.79 23.76
C SER A 484 -23.26 36.94 24.14
N MET A 485 -22.44 37.43 23.19
CA MET A 485 -21.61 38.63 23.39
C MET A 485 -22.44 39.91 23.65
N ALA A 486 -23.60 40.07 23.00
CA ALA A 486 -24.48 41.22 23.21
C ALA A 486 -25.18 41.20 24.58
N LEU A 487 -25.62 40.03 25.04
CA LEU A 487 -26.21 39.82 26.37
C LEU A 487 -25.18 40.00 27.50
N TRP A 488 -23.94 39.58 27.28
CA TRP A 488 -22.84 39.84 28.21
C TRP A 488 -22.49 41.32 28.33
N ARG A 489 -22.45 42.06 27.20
CA ARG A 489 -22.24 43.52 27.22
C ARG A 489 -23.38 44.27 27.91
N THR A 490 -24.63 43.91 27.63
CA THR A 490 -25.78 44.53 28.33
C THR A 490 -25.84 44.19 29.82
N ARG A 491 -25.35 43.02 30.26
CA ARG A 491 -25.22 42.70 31.69
C ARG A 491 -24.08 43.47 32.39
N MET A 492 -22.94 43.70 31.72
CA MET A 492 -21.88 44.54 32.28
C MET A 492 -22.24 46.02 32.32
N ASP A 493 -23.02 46.52 31.35
CA ASP A 493 -23.51 47.90 31.36
C ASP A 493 -24.67 48.14 32.37
N SER A 494 -25.14 47.07 33.02
CA SER A 494 -26.24 47.08 34.02
C SER A 494 -25.79 46.77 35.46
N CYS A 495 -24.48 46.67 35.71
CA CYS A 495 -23.87 46.65 37.05
C CYS A 495 -22.98 47.89 37.17
#